data_AF-A0A2W2BXQ7-F1
#
_entry.id   AF-A0A2W2BXQ7-F1
#
_cell.length_a   1.000
_cell.length_b   1.000
_cell.length_c   1.000
_cell.angle_alpha   90.00
_cell.angle_beta   90.00
_cell.angle_gamma   90.00
#
_symmetry.space_group_name_H-M   'P 1'
#
loop_
_entity.id
_entity.type
_entity.pdbx_description
1 polymer ?
#
loop_
_entity_poly.entity_id
_entity_poly.type
_entity_poly.pdbx_seq_one_letter_code
_entity_poly.pdbx_strand_id
1 'polypeptide(L)'
;MPLIGWAGYNALTRDEPAGSAATADTRAESAGEVARGDTTTGSFELAQAARDAVHACATRLAAGDAYVQSAGVGIGHWNEHVQARTDMLNGVIAQEDMKAIWKRTRLAGPEDVNQANAALEAYEALPACDGLATIEDPPETVVAQITACQERETATTAAVAAATTGMQGWSGHLNAMAAHADGEMTAQAAQDLWVAAWEAAPGYIGVFNDARDLLAAAPACE
;
A
#
# COMPACT_ATOMS: atom_id res chain seq x y z
N MET A 1 -21.87 -30.48 16.88
CA MET A 1 -23.12 -30.04 17.53
C MET A 1 -22.82 -28.76 18.31
N PRO A 2 -23.68 -27.74 18.31
CA PRO A 2 -24.30 -26.96 17.21
C PRO A 2 -23.70 -25.51 17.17
N LEU A 3 -23.56 -24.84 16.01
CA LEU A 3 -24.54 -24.02 15.27
C LEU A 3 -25.27 -22.94 16.11
N ILE A 4 -24.98 -21.66 15.82
CA ILE A 4 -25.96 -20.57 15.91
C ILE A 4 -25.88 -19.77 14.61
N GLY A 5 -26.89 -19.94 13.77
CA GLY A 5 -27.20 -19.05 12.66
C GLY A 5 -28.14 -17.93 13.11
N TRP A 6 -28.20 -16.88 12.30
CA TRP A 6 -29.32 -15.94 12.30
C TRP A 6 -29.90 -15.87 10.90
N ALA A 7 -31.18 -16.21 10.83
CA ALA A 7 -32.04 -16.09 9.67
C ALA A 7 -33.05 -14.95 9.90
N GLY A 8 -33.49 -14.36 8.79
CA GLY A 8 -34.68 -13.51 8.63
C GLY A 8 -34.67 -13.01 7.19
N TYR A 9 -35.34 -13.63 6.19
CA TYR A 9 -36.80 -13.68 5.90
C TYR A 9 -37.45 -12.29 6.07
N ASN A 10 -38.02 -11.61 5.06
CA ASN A 10 -39.08 -11.98 4.09
C ASN A 10 -39.00 -11.00 2.89
N ALA A 11 -39.17 -11.38 1.61
CA ALA A 11 -40.32 -11.94 0.89
C ALA A 11 -41.45 -10.93 0.52
N LEU A 12 -41.53 -10.67 -0.79
CA LEU A 12 -42.71 -10.50 -1.67
C LEU A 12 -43.59 -9.24 -1.56
N THR A 13 -43.68 -8.49 -2.66
CA THR A 13 -44.98 -8.16 -3.29
C THR A 13 -44.85 -8.07 -4.81
N ARG A 14 -45.68 -8.86 -5.48
CA ARG A 14 -46.05 -8.83 -6.90
C ARG A 14 -47.40 -8.10 -6.96
N ASP A 15 -47.65 -7.29 -7.99
CA ASP A 15 -48.95 -7.22 -8.68
C ASP A 15 -48.91 -6.23 -9.86
N GLU A 16 -49.24 -6.74 -11.04
CA GLU A 16 -49.81 -5.98 -12.16
C GLU A 16 -51.35 -6.11 -12.07
N PRO A 17 -52.09 -5.14 -12.62
CA PRO A 17 -52.99 -5.58 -13.69
C PRO A 17 -53.19 -4.57 -14.85
N ALA A 18 -53.64 -5.16 -15.95
CA ALA A 18 -53.96 -4.55 -17.24
C ALA A 18 -55.17 -3.61 -17.25
N GLY A 19 -55.19 -2.68 -18.22
CA GLY A 19 -56.31 -1.81 -18.56
C GLY A 19 -56.28 -1.42 -20.05
N SER A 20 -57.44 -1.51 -20.70
CA SER A 20 -57.67 -1.61 -22.15
C SER A 20 -57.79 -0.28 -22.93
N ALA A 21 -57.38 -0.34 -24.21
CA ALA A 21 -58.03 0.13 -25.44
C ALA A 21 -58.30 1.63 -25.78
N ALA A 22 -57.82 1.93 -27.00
CA ALA A 22 -58.39 2.75 -28.09
C ALA A 22 -58.28 4.29 -28.05
N THR A 23 -57.53 4.84 -29.02
CA THR A 23 -58.10 5.63 -30.13
C THR A 23 -57.04 5.81 -31.23
N ALA A 24 -57.43 5.54 -32.47
CA ALA A 24 -56.67 5.91 -33.65
C ALA A 24 -56.79 7.43 -33.85
N ASP A 25 -55.66 8.11 -34.09
CA ASP A 25 -55.67 9.37 -34.83
C ASP A 25 -54.45 9.40 -35.77
N THR A 26 -54.77 9.48 -37.05
CA THR A 26 -53.85 9.65 -38.17
C THR A 26 -53.36 11.09 -38.19
N ARG A 27 -52.05 11.30 -37.98
CA ARG A 27 -51.39 12.52 -38.43
C ARG A 27 -50.08 12.18 -39.13
N ALA A 28 -50.12 12.39 -40.45
CA ALA A 28 -48.95 12.44 -41.31
C ALA A 28 -48.13 13.71 -41.03
N GLU A 29 -46.86 13.65 -41.46
CA GLU A 29 -45.92 14.77 -41.64
C GLU A 29 -45.33 15.39 -40.37
N SER A 30 -44.10 14.98 -40.03
CA SER A 30 -42.93 15.70 -40.53
C SER A 30 -41.68 14.91 -40.13
N ALA A 31 -40.97 14.39 -41.13
CA ALA A 31 -39.61 13.87 -40.96
C ALA A 31 -38.68 15.07 -40.72
N GLY A 32 -38.71 15.60 -39.51
CA GLY A 32 -37.57 16.30 -38.95
C GLY A 32 -36.57 15.24 -38.56
N GLU A 33 -35.64 14.95 -39.46
CA GLU A 33 -34.42 14.22 -39.17
C GLU A 33 -33.67 15.02 -38.10
N VAL A 34 -34.01 14.76 -36.84
CA VAL A 34 -33.10 15.05 -35.74
C VAL A 34 -31.96 14.10 -36.01
N ALA A 35 -30.92 14.61 -36.66
CA ALA A 35 -29.60 14.04 -36.62
C ALA A 35 -29.31 13.81 -35.13
N ARG A 36 -29.60 12.59 -34.64
CA ARG A 36 -29.00 12.07 -33.44
C ARG A 36 -27.53 12.03 -33.79
N GLY A 37 -26.83 13.08 -33.37
CA GLY A 37 -25.39 13.13 -33.45
C GLY A 37 -24.88 11.80 -32.93
N ASP A 38 -24.11 11.15 -33.77
CA ASP A 38 -23.34 9.94 -33.52
C ASP A 38 -22.19 10.23 -32.54
N THR A 39 -22.48 10.93 -31.45
CA THR A 39 -21.51 11.58 -30.58
C THR A 39 -22.01 11.51 -29.16
N THR A 40 -21.97 10.33 -28.54
CA THR A 40 -21.85 10.26 -27.06
C THR A 40 -21.61 8.89 -26.46
N THR A 41 -21.85 7.78 -27.16
CA THR A 41 -21.68 6.44 -26.56
C THR A 41 -20.23 6.17 -26.12
N GLY A 42 -19.23 6.71 -26.84
CA GLY A 42 -17.83 6.56 -26.44
C GLY A 42 -17.35 7.49 -25.30
N SER A 43 -17.88 8.71 -25.20
CA SER A 43 -17.34 9.72 -24.26
C SER A 43 -17.61 9.40 -22.78
N PHE A 44 -18.79 8.86 -22.48
CA PHE A 44 -19.15 8.47 -21.13
C PHE A 44 -18.38 7.21 -20.70
N GLU A 45 -18.28 6.23 -21.59
CA GLU A 45 -17.54 4.98 -21.36
C GLU A 45 -16.05 5.25 -21.13
N LEU A 46 -15.42 6.13 -21.95
CA LEU A 46 -14.04 6.57 -21.75
C LEU A 46 -13.85 7.28 -20.41
N ALA A 47 -14.75 8.20 -20.06
CA ALA A 47 -14.68 8.91 -18.79
C ALA A 47 -14.86 7.97 -17.60
N GLN A 48 -15.70 6.93 -17.73
CA GLN A 48 -15.87 5.91 -16.70
C GLN A 48 -14.62 5.04 -16.58
N ALA A 49 -14.07 4.55 -17.69
CA ALA A 49 -12.84 3.75 -17.70
C ALA A 49 -11.67 4.52 -17.07
N ALA A 50 -11.55 5.82 -17.34
CA ALA A 50 -10.52 6.66 -16.73
C ALA A 50 -10.69 6.77 -15.20
N ARG A 51 -11.93 6.96 -14.72
CA ARG A 51 -12.22 6.97 -13.27
C ARG A 51 -11.94 5.63 -12.60
N ASP A 52 -12.29 4.53 -13.27
CA ASP A 52 -12.04 3.18 -12.76
C ASP A 52 -10.53 2.90 -12.67
N ALA A 53 -9.75 3.33 -13.67
CA ALA A 53 -8.29 3.21 -13.66
C ALA A 53 -7.64 4.04 -12.54
N VAL A 54 -8.11 5.27 -12.32
CA VAL A 54 -7.66 6.09 -11.18
C VAL A 54 -7.99 5.42 -9.86
N HIS A 55 -9.22 4.91 -9.69
CA HIS A 55 -9.62 4.26 -8.45
C HIS A 55 -8.79 3.00 -8.15
N ALA A 56 -8.50 2.20 -9.18
CA ALA A 56 -7.61 1.05 -9.06
C ALA A 56 -6.19 1.47 -8.63
N CYS A 57 -5.65 2.52 -9.24
CA CYS A 57 -4.35 3.07 -8.86
C CYS A 57 -4.36 3.60 -7.42
N ALA A 58 -5.36 4.40 -7.03
CA ALA A 58 -5.50 4.90 -5.66
C ALA A 58 -5.55 3.76 -4.63
N THR A 59 -6.22 2.65 -4.95
CA THR A 59 -6.26 1.45 -4.10
C THR A 59 -4.87 0.83 -3.92
N ARG A 60 -4.09 0.71 -4.99
CA ARG A 60 -2.68 0.27 -4.93
C ARG A 60 -1.84 1.20 -4.05
N LEU A 61 -1.94 2.51 -4.29
CA LEU A 61 -1.15 3.51 -3.57
C LEU A 61 -1.45 3.49 -2.07
N ALA A 62 -2.71 3.31 -1.68
CA ALA A 62 -3.10 3.15 -0.29
C ALA A 62 -2.50 1.88 0.35
N ALA A 63 -2.40 0.77 -0.40
CA ALA A 63 -1.71 -0.44 0.08
C ALA A 63 -0.20 -0.20 0.22
N GLY A 64 0.41 0.56 -0.69
CA GLY A 64 1.81 0.98 -0.60
C GLY A 64 2.08 1.86 0.62
N ASP A 65 1.21 2.83 0.90
CA ASP A 65 1.25 3.66 2.10
C ASP A 65 1.18 2.80 3.37
N ALA A 66 0.26 1.83 3.42
CA ALA A 66 0.12 0.91 4.54
C ALA A 66 1.38 0.07 4.76
N TYR A 67 2.02 -0.41 3.69
CA TYR A 67 3.30 -1.12 3.78
C TYR A 67 4.41 -0.21 4.33
N VAL A 68 4.60 0.98 3.75
CA VAL A 68 5.62 1.94 4.20
C VAL A 68 5.43 2.32 5.67
N GLN A 69 4.18 2.48 6.11
CA GLN A 69 3.85 2.73 7.51
C GLN A 69 4.22 1.54 8.41
N SER A 70 3.83 0.33 8.04
CA SER A 70 4.15 -0.89 8.81
C SER A 70 5.66 -1.14 8.88
N ALA A 71 6.37 -1.01 7.77
CA ALA A 71 7.82 -1.12 7.71
C ALA A 71 8.50 -0.03 8.56
N GLY A 72 7.93 1.18 8.61
CA GLY A 72 8.41 2.27 9.45
C GLY A 72 8.45 1.93 10.95
N VAL A 73 7.53 1.09 11.44
CA VAL A 73 7.57 0.60 12.83
C VAL A 73 8.79 -0.29 13.05
N GLY A 74 8.99 -1.30 12.18
CA GLY A 74 10.14 -2.21 12.27
C GLY A 74 11.49 -1.53 12.08
N ILE A 75 11.59 -0.65 11.08
CA ILE A 75 12.79 0.16 10.84
C ILE A 75 13.05 1.11 12.01
N GLY A 76 12.00 1.62 12.67
CA GLY A 76 12.11 2.40 13.89
C GLY A 76 12.73 1.61 15.05
N HIS A 77 12.24 0.38 15.30
CA HIS A 77 12.85 -0.51 16.30
C HIS A 77 14.28 -0.91 15.92
N TRP A 78 14.55 -1.10 14.63
CA TRP A 78 15.90 -1.37 14.14
C TRP A 78 16.85 -0.20 14.42
N ASN A 79 16.42 1.02 14.11
CA ASN A 79 17.15 2.25 14.39
C ASN A 79 17.47 2.38 15.88
N GLU A 80 16.48 2.16 16.75
CA GLU A 80 16.70 2.21 18.19
C GLU A 80 17.71 1.15 18.67
N HIS A 81 17.62 -0.07 18.11
CA HIS A 81 18.54 -1.16 18.43
C HIS A 81 20.00 -0.81 18.10
N VAL A 82 20.25 -0.29 16.89
CA VAL A 82 21.61 0.06 16.45
C VAL A 82 22.10 1.33 17.13
N GLN A 83 21.23 2.31 17.37
CA GLN A 83 21.57 3.55 18.04
C GLN A 83 21.97 3.31 19.50
N ALA A 84 21.31 2.39 20.21
CA ALA A 84 21.68 2.06 21.58
C ALA A 84 23.14 1.60 21.70
N ARG A 85 23.68 0.90 20.69
CA ARG A 85 25.10 0.54 20.66
C ARG A 85 25.97 1.78 20.51
N THR A 86 25.64 2.63 19.56
CA THR A 86 26.36 3.90 19.31
C THR A 86 26.37 4.77 20.55
N ASP A 87 25.22 4.94 21.20
CA ASP A 87 25.06 5.73 22.42
C ASP A 87 25.88 5.16 23.59
N MET A 88 25.88 3.84 23.76
CA MET A 88 26.70 3.18 24.78
C MET A 88 28.19 3.40 24.52
N LEU A 89 28.65 3.25 23.27
CA LEU A 89 30.05 3.48 22.89
C LEU A 89 30.47 4.94 23.09
N ASN A 90 29.54 5.88 22.92
CA ASN A 90 29.76 7.31 23.14
C ASN A 90 29.58 7.73 24.62
N GLY A 91 29.23 6.81 25.52
CA GLY A 91 28.99 7.09 26.93
C GLY A 91 27.69 7.88 27.21
N VAL A 92 26.76 7.91 26.26
CA VAL A 92 25.45 8.57 26.39
C VAL A 92 24.51 7.74 27.26
N ILE A 93 24.55 6.41 27.14
CA ILE A 93 23.76 5.47 27.96
C ILE A 93 24.66 4.42 28.60
N ALA A 94 24.21 3.83 29.71
CA ALA A 94 24.92 2.72 30.34
C ALA A 94 24.74 1.42 29.54
N GLN A 95 25.63 0.45 29.76
CA GLN A 95 25.51 -0.87 29.15
C GLN A 95 24.20 -1.58 29.53
N GLU A 96 23.69 -1.35 30.73
CA GLU A 96 22.41 -1.89 31.19
C GLU A 96 21.23 -1.35 30.37
N ASP A 97 21.21 -0.04 30.11
CA ASP A 97 20.19 0.60 29.29
C ASP A 97 20.21 0.07 27.85
N MET A 98 21.40 -0.06 27.27
CA MET A 98 21.57 -0.66 25.94
C MET A 98 21.01 -2.09 25.89
N LYS A 99 21.29 -2.93 26.90
CA LYS A 99 20.76 -4.29 26.99
C LYS A 99 19.23 -4.30 27.11
N ALA A 100 18.66 -3.36 27.86
CA ALA A 100 17.22 -3.21 28.00
C ALA A 100 16.56 -2.84 26.66
N ILE A 101 17.14 -1.88 25.94
CA ILE A 101 16.71 -1.48 24.59
C ILE A 101 16.80 -2.67 23.62
N TRP A 102 17.96 -3.33 23.54
CA TRP A 102 18.16 -4.50 22.68
C TRP A 102 17.17 -5.62 22.97
N LYS A 103 16.87 -5.88 24.25
CA LYS A 103 15.86 -6.89 24.63
C LYS A 103 14.48 -6.49 24.11
N ARG A 104 14.07 -5.23 24.32
CA ARG A 104 12.75 -4.73 23.90
C ARG A 104 12.58 -4.80 22.39
N THR A 105 13.52 -4.24 21.63
CA THR A 105 13.43 -4.20 20.15
C THR A 105 13.53 -5.60 19.55
N ARG A 106 14.40 -6.47 20.05
CA ARG A 106 14.48 -7.88 19.61
C ARG A 106 13.18 -8.64 19.83
N LEU A 107 12.46 -8.39 20.94
CA LEU A 107 11.19 -9.04 21.22
C LEU A 107 10.04 -8.51 20.36
N ALA A 108 10.09 -7.25 19.93
CA ALA A 108 9.14 -6.68 18.97
C ALA A 108 9.40 -7.15 17.53
N GLY A 109 10.67 -7.38 17.18
CA GLY A 109 11.13 -7.66 15.82
C GLY A 109 10.33 -8.71 15.03
N PRO A 110 9.99 -9.89 15.57
CA PRO A 110 9.20 -10.88 14.84
C PRO A 110 7.82 -10.35 14.39
N GLU A 111 7.15 -9.57 15.25
CA GLU A 111 5.86 -8.98 14.91
C GLU A 111 6.04 -7.86 13.87
N ASP A 112 7.07 -7.02 13.99
CA ASP A 112 7.38 -5.98 13.00
C ASP A 112 7.55 -6.58 11.60
N VAL A 113 8.30 -7.68 11.50
CA VAL A 113 8.56 -8.38 10.23
C VAL A 113 7.28 -9.01 9.67
N ASN A 114 6.47 -9.64 10.53
CA ASN A 114 5.21 -10.26 10.10
C ASN A 114 4.22 -9.22 9.56
N GLN A 115 4.05 -8.09 10.26
CA GLN A 115 3.15 -7.02 9.83
C GLN A 115 3.61 -6.39 8.51
N ALA A 116 4.92 -6.11 8.39
CA ALA A 116 5.48 -5.55 7.16
C ALA A 116 5.32 -6.51 5.97
N ASN A 117 5.57 -7.81 6.16
CA ASN A 117 5.40 -8.80 5.10
C ASN A 117 3.94 -8.92 4.65
N ALA A 118 2.99 -8.94 5.59
CA ALA A 118 1.56 -9.01 5.25
C ALA A 118 1.11 -7.76 4.46
N ALA A 119 1.60 -6.58 4.83
CA ALA A 119 1.30 -5.35 4.10
C ALA A 119 1.98 -5.31 2.72
N LEU A 120 3.21 -5.82 2.59
CA LEU A 120 3.89 -5.96 1.30
C LEU A 120 3.12 -6.89 0.36
N GLU A 121 2.68 -8.05 0.86
CA GLU A 121 1.87 -9.00 0.09
C GLU A 121 0.59 -8.34 -0.43
N ALA A 122 -0.09 -7.54 0.41
CA ALA A 122 -1.29 -6.81 0.00
C ALA A 122 -1.02 -5.76 -1.09
N TYR A 123 0.12 -5.07 -1.05
CA TYR A 123 0.56 -4.14 -2.10
C TYR A 123 0.91 -4.86 -3.41
N GLU A 124 1.65 -5.97 -3.33
CA GLU A 124 2.08 -6.76 -4.49
C GLU A 124 0.94 -7.51 -5.17
N ALA A 125 -0.14 -7.82 -4.43
CA ALA A 125 -1.34 -8.45 -4.99
C ALA A 125 -2.14 -7.53 -5.92
N LEU A 126 -1.91 -6.22 -5.89
CA LEU A 126 -2.57 -5.23 -6.73
C LEU A 126 -1.77 -4.99 -8.02
N PRO A 127 -2.42 -4.71 -9.16
CA PRO A 127 -1.71 -4.33 -10.39
C PRO A 127 -1.04 -2.96 -10.23
N ALA A 128 -0.01 -2.69 -11.03
CA ALA A 128 0.60 -1.36 -11.13
C ALA A 128 -0.35 -0.33 -11.76
N CYS A 129 -0.04 0.96 -11.61
CA CYS A 129 -0.84 2.05 -12.17
C CYS A 129 -0.69 2.24 -13.70
N ASP A 130 -0.19 1.25 -14.44
CA ASP A 130 0.08 1.33 -15.89
C ASP A 130 -1.16 1.67 -16.72
N GLY A 131 -2.36 1.30 -16.23
CA GLY A 131 -3.64 1.62 -16.86
C GLY A 131 -3.90 3.12 -17.03
N LEU A 132 -3.23 3.97 -16.25
CA LEU A 132 -3.31 5.43 -16.41
C LEU A 132 -2.55 5.94 -17.63
N ALA A 133 -1.43 5.30 -17.98
CA ALA A 133 -0.63 5.69 -19.14
C ALA A 133 -1.26 5.26 -20.47
N THR A 134 -2.21 4.33 -20.44
CA THR A 134 -2.88 3.80 -21.64
C THR A 134 -4.14 4.56 -22.04
N ILE A 135 -4.56 5.57 -21.28
CA ILE A 135 -5.75 6.36 -21.60
C ILE A 135 -5.38 7.39 -22.67
N GLU A 136 -5.82 7.17 -23.90
CA GLU A 136 -5.73 8.14 -24.98
C GLU A 136 -6.82 9.22 -24.81
N ASP A 137 -6.46 10.49 -25.00
CA ASP A 137 -7.34 11.66 -24.88
C ASP A 137 -8.26 11.64 -23.63
N PRO A 138 -7.67 11.57 -22.40
CA PRO A 138 -8.45 11.57 -21.17
C PRO A 138 -9.31 12.85 -21.08
N PRO A 139 -10.53 12.77 -20.52
CA PRO A 139 -11.34 13.96 -20.28
C PRO A 139 -10.56 14.99 -19.45
N GLU A 140 -10.65 16.28 -19.80
CA GLU A 140 -9.91 17.34 -19.10
C GLU A 140 -10.15 17.35 -17.58
N THR A 141 -11.33 16.87 -17.15
CA THR A 141 -11.72 16.77 -15.74
C THR A 141 -10.89 15.76 -14.92
N VAL A 142 -10.21 14.80 -15.56
CA VAL A 142 -9.42 13.77 -14.88
C VAL A 142 -7.91 13.87 -15.16
N VAL A 143 -7.47 14.76 -16.05
CA VAL A 143 -6.04 14.90 -16.41
C VAL A 143 -5.17 15.20 -15.18
N ALA A 144 -5.57 16.20 -14.37
CA ALA A 144 -4.81 16.58 -13.19
C ALA A 144 -4.72 15.44 -12.16
N GLN A 145 -5.80 14.67 -12.03
CA GLN A 145 -5.89 13.51 -11.15
C GLN A 145 -4.97 12.38 -11.62
N ILE A 146 -4.98 12.07 -12.93
CA ILE A 146 -4.06 11.09 -13.55
C ILE A 146 -2.61 11.47 -13.28
N THR A 147 -2.23 12.75 -13.50
CA THR A 147 -0.87 13.24 -13.23
C THR A 147 -0.49 13.08 -11.76
N ALA A 148 -1.36 13.47 -10.83
CA ALA A 148 -1.11 13.32 -9.40
C ALA A 148 -0.90 11.84 -9.01
N CYS A 149 -1.71 10.93 -9.55
CA CYS A 149 -1.56 9.50 -9.32
C CYS A 149 -0.23 8.92 -9.85
N GLN A 150 0.22 9.36 -11.03
CA GLN A 150 1.50 8.92 -11.60
C GLN A 150 2.70 9.43 -10.78
N GLU A 151 2.65 10.68 -10.33
CA GLU A 151 3.67 11.23 -9.44
C GLU A 151 3.72 10.48 -8.10
N ARG A 152 2.54 10.18 -7.52
CA ARG A 152 2.45 9.40 -6.28
C ARG A 152 2.92 7.96 -6.45
N GLU A 153 2.65 7.30 -7.58
CA GLU A 153 3.14 5.93 -7.85
C GLU A 153 4.66 5.88 -7.90
N THR A 154 5.30 6.90 -8.49
CA THR A 154 6.76 7.00 -8.50
C THR A 154 7.32 7.08 -7.09
N ALA A 155 6.76 7.96 -6.25
CA ALA A 155 7.19 8.10 -4.85
C ALA A 155 6.89 6.84 -4.02
N THR A 156 5.73 6.21 -4.23
CA THR A 156 5.31 4.98 -3.55
C THR A 156 6.27 3.84 -3.89
N THR A 157 6.58 3.65 -5.17
CA THR A 157 7.52 2.62 -5.63
C THR A 157 8.90 2.78 -4.98
N ALA A 158 9.42 4.02 -4.93
CA ALA A 158 10.69 4.31 -4.27
C ALA A 158 10.65 4.03 -2.76
N ALA A 159 9.58 4.44 -2.07
CA ALA A 159 9.40 4.21 -0.65
C ALA A 159 9.24 2.73 -0.30
N VAL A 160 8.47 1.98 -1.09
CA VAL A 160 8.33 0.52 -0.97
C VAL A 160 9.70 -0.15 -1.12
N ALA A 161 10.48 0.19 -2.15
CA ALA A 161 11.81 -0.40 -2.35
C ALA A 161 12.78 -0.11 -1.19
N ALA A 162 12.77 1.13 -0.68
CA ALA A 162 13.58 1.52 0.47
C ALA A 162 13.14 0.82 1.76
N ALA A 163 11.83 0.71 1.99
CA ALA A 163 11.23 -0.01 3.11
C ALA A 163 11.62 -1.49 3.09
N THR A 164 11.53 -2.15 1.94
CA THR A 164 11.94 -3.54 1.75
C THR A 164 13.41 -3.75 2.10
N THR A 165 14.29 -2.86 1.64
CA THR A 165 15.72 -2.92 1.95
C THR A 165 15.99 -2.76 3.45
N GLY A 166 15.34 -1.79 4.09
CA GLY A 166 15.45 -1.58 5.55
C GLY A 166 14.97 -2.77 6.37
N MET A 167 13.82 -3.34 5.99
CA MET A 167 13.25 -4.52 6.66
C MET A 167 14.07 -5.79 6.42
N GLN A 168 14.71 -5.94 5.26
CA GLN A 168 15.68 -7.03 5.01
C GLN A 168 16.88 -6.93 5.94
N GLY A 169 17.40 -5.72 6.18
CA GLY A 169 18.45 -5.48 7.18
C GLY A 169 18.01 -5.90 8.59
N TRP A 170 16.82 -5.47 9.01
CA TRP A 170 16.30 -5.79 10.35
C TRP A 170 16.05 -7.30 10.55
N SER A 171 15.33 -7.92 9.61
CA SER A 171 15.04 -9.37 9.63
C SER A 171 16.32 -10.21 9.54
N GLY A 172 17.30 -9.81 8.73
CA GLY A 172 18.59 -10.48 8.65
C GLY A 172 19.33 -10.48 10.00
N HIS A 173 19.32 -9.36 10.71
CA HIS A 173 19.91 -9.26 12.06
C HIS A 173 19.16 -10.12 13.08
N LEU A 174 17.82 -10.10 13.07
CA LEU A 174 17.00 -10.97 13.93
C LEU A 174 17.31 -12.46 13.71
N ASN A 175 17.44 -12.87 12.45
CA ASN A 175 17.77 -14.25 12.08
C ASN A 175 19.17 -14.63 12.57
N ALA A 176 20.16 -13.74 12.47
CA ALA A 176 21.50 -13.98 13.01
C ALA A 176 21.49 -14.14 14.54
N MET A 177 20.67 -13.35 15.25
CA MET A 177 20.49 -13.51 16.70
C MET A 177 19.84 -14.85 17.06
N ALA A 178 18.83 -15.30 16.30
CA ALA A 178 18.18 -16.59 16.51
C ALA A 178 19.15 -17.75 16.27
N ALA A 179 19.87 -17.76 15.14
CA ALA A 179 20.86 -18.79 14.82
C ALA A 179 21.95 -18.92 15.89
N HIS A 180 22.42 -17.81 16.46
CA HIS A 180 23.36 -17.85 17.57
C HIS A 180 22.72 -18.47 18.84
N ALA A 181 21.48 -18.07 19.17
CA ALA A 181 20.76 -18.60 20.33
C ALA A 181 20.50 -20.12 20.21
N ASP A 182 20.27 -20.61 18.99
CA ASP A 182 20.03 -22.02 18.69
C ASP A 182 21.33 -22.84 18.57
N GLY A 183 22.50 -22.19 18.68
CA GLY A 183 23.81 -22.83 18.61
C GLY A 183 24.31 -23.12 17.19
N GLU A 184 23.61 -22.63 16.17
CA GLU A 184 23.96 -22.77 14.75
C GLU A 184 25.09 -21.82 14.34
N MET A 185 25.38 -20.80 15.17
CA MET A 185 26.40 -19.79 14.92
C MET A 185 27.30 -19.59 16.15
N THR A 186 28.61 -19.57 15.93
CA THR A 186 29.59 -19.28 17.01
C THR A 186 29.47 -17.85 17.49
N ALA A 187 29.88 -17.57 18.74
CA ALA A 187 29.88 -16.22 19.28
C ALA A 187 30.72 -15.24 18.45
N GLN A 188 31.85 -15.70 17.89
CA GLN A 188 32.70 -14.86 17.03
C GLN A 188 31.97 -14.50 15.72
N ALA A 189 31.41 -15.49 15.03
CA ALA A 189 30.67 -15.25 13.79
C ALA A 189 29.45 -14.35 14.01
N ALA A 190 28.73 -14.54 15.12
CA ALA A 190 27.61 -13.68 15.50
C ALA A 190 28.07 -12.24 15.74
N GLN A 191 29.16 -12.05 16.50
CA GLN A 191 29.71 -10.73 16.77
C GLN A 191 30.12 -10.00 15.48
N ASP A 192 30.78 -10.70 14.54
CA ASP A 192 31.20 -10.12 13.26
C ASP A 192 29.98 -9.67 12.43
N LEU A 193 28.93 -10.49 12.36
CA LEU A 193 27.68 -10.15 11.67
C LEU A 193 26.93 -9.00 12.32
N TRP A 194 26.83 -8.96 13.65
CA TRP A 194 26.16 -7.87 14.36
C TRP A 194 26.91 -6.54 14.24
N VAL A 195 28.25 -6.56 14.13
CA VAL A 195 29.05 -5.37 13.82
C VAL A 195 28.76 -4.88 12.41
N ALA A 196 28.81 -5.76 11.41
CA ALA A 196 28.52 -5.39 10.04
C ALA A 196 27.09 -4.83 9.87
N ALA A 197 26.11 -5.45 10.53
CA ALA A 197 24.73 -4.96 10.54
C ALA A 197 24.59 -3.57 11.18
N TRP A 198 25.25 -3.35 12.32
CA TRP A 198 25.29 -2.04 13.00
C TRP A 198 25.92 -0.94 12.13
N GLU A 199 27.01 -1.24 11.42
CA GLU A 199 27.69 -0.28 10.53
C GLU A 199 26.86 0.07 9.28
N ALA A 200 26.15 -0.92 8.71
CA ALA A 200 25.35 -0.73 7.50
C ALA A 200 23.97 -0.08 7.77
N ALA A 201 23.38 -0.33 8.94
CA ALA A 201 22.00 0.06 9.25
C ALA A 201 21.70 1.57 9.04
N PRO A 202 22.54 2.53 9.46
CA PRO A 202 22.26 3.95 9.25
C PRO A 202 22.02 4.33 7.78
N GLY A 203 22.71 3.67 6.84
CA GLY A 203 22.52 3.91 5.41
C GLY A 203 21.14 3.49 4.93
N TYR A 204 20.71 2.27 5.28
CA TYR A 204 19.38 1.76 4.90
C TYR A 204 18.25 2.56 5.56
N ILE A 205 18.41 2.91 6.84
CA ILE A 205 17.44 3.72 7.60
C ILE A 205 17.33 5.12 7.00
N GLY A 206 18.44 5.74 6.63
CA GLY A 206 18.46 7.06 5.98
C GLY A 206 17.70 7.06 4.65
N VAL A 207 18.01 6.11 3.77
CA VAL A 207 17.31 5.95 2.48
C VAL A 207 15.81 5.72 2.65
N PHE A 208 15.40 4.92 3.62
CA PHE A 208 13.98 4.75 3.95
C PHE A 208 13.31 6.05 4.41
N ASN A 209 13.95 6.79 5.33
CA ASN A 209 13.39 8.05 5.82
C ASN A 209 13.23 9.07 4.69
N ASP A 210 14.25 9.22 3.85
CA ASP A 210 14.20 10.15 2.70
C ASP A 210 13.08 9.77 1.74
N ALA A 211 12.94 8.48 1.40
CA ALA A 211 11.90 8.00 0.49
C ALA A 211 10.49 8.14 1.08
N ARG A 212 10.33 7.89 2.39
CA ARG A 212 9.07 8.10 3.11
C ARG A 212 8.68 9.57 3.11
N ASP A 213 9.63 10.47 3.34
CA ASP A 213 9.37 11.90 3.36
C ASP A 213 9.01 12.44 1.96
N LEU A 214 9.62 11.89 0.90
CA LEU A 214 9.20 12.15 -0.49
C LEU A 214 7.77 11.66 -0.78
N LEU A 215 7.41 10.46 -0.33
CA LEU A 215 6.04 9.95 -0.45
C LEU A 215 5.02 10.80 0.31
N ALA A 216 5.37 11.30 1.49
CA ALA A 216 4.53 12.20 2.26
C ALA A 216 4.32 13.57 1.57
N ALA A 217 5.30 14.02 0.79
CA ALA A 217 5.22 15.27 0.02
C ALA A 217 4.54 15.10 -1.36
N ALA A 218 4.42 13.87 -1.87
CA ALA A 218 3.79 13.60 -3.15
C ALA A 218 2.29 13.94 -3.13
N PRO A 219 1.71 14.42 -4.25
CA PRO A 219 0.28 14.73 -4.31
C PRO A 219 -0.57 13.47 -4.04
N ALA A 220 -1.77 13.68 -3.51
CA ALA A 220 -2.71 12.57 -3.30
C ALA A 220 -3.30 12.12 -4.65
N CYS A 221 -3.54 10.81 -4.77
CA CYS A 221 -4.30 10.23 -5.88
C CYS A 221 -5.74 10.04 -5.42
N GLU A 222 -6.59 11.04 -5.66
CA GLU A 222 -8.00 11.08 -5.21
C GLU A 222 -8.94 11.38 -6.36
#